data_AF-A0A3Q3FYI1-F1
#
_entry.id   AF-A0A3Q3FYI1-F1
#
_cell.length_a   1.000
_cell.length_b   1.000
_cell.length_c   1.000
_cell.angle_alpha   90.00
_cell.angle_beta   90.00
_cell.angle_gamma   90.00
#
_symmetry.space_group_name_H-M   'P 1'
#
loop_
_entity.id
_entity.type
_entity.pdbx_description
1 polymer ?
#
loop_
_entity_poly.entity_id
_entity_poly.type
_entity_poly.pdbx_seq_one_letter_code
_entity_poly.pdbx_strand_id
1 'polypeptide(L)'
;MPMLCGGTAPPLEADDTIQKLVDGVKDNVEAKTGKKYDVFSAKTYTSQVVHVGGDDHVHLFIHKKLPCHGGETSLEKLQESKSLHDPIGHF
;
A
#
# COMPACT_ATOMS: atom_id res chain seq x y z
N MET A 1 2.12 10.47 -21.03
CA MET A 1 3.36 9.64 -21.06
C MET A 1 2.94 8.19 -20.99
N PRO A 2 3.50 7.26 -21.78
CA PRO A 2 3.12 5.86 -21.71
C PRO A 2 3.48 5.28 -20.33
N MET A 3 2.50 4.73 -19.62
CA MET A 3 2.75 3.95 -18.41
C MET A 3 3.47 2.67 -18.82
N LEU A 4 4.75 2.55 -18.46
CA LEU A 4 5.50 1.31 -18.63
C LEU A 4 5.01 0.30 -17.58
N CYS A 5 4.70 -0.93 -18.01
CA CYS A 5 4.43 -2.02 -17.08
C CYS A 5 5.64 -2.19 -16.15
N GLY A 6 5.41 -2.12 -14.83
CA GLY A 6 6.45 -2.21 -13.80
C GLY A 6 7.01 -0.88 -13.31
N GLY A 7 6.64 0.27 -13.90
CA GLY A 7 6.99 1.58 -13.37
C GLY A 7 6.12 1.97 -12.16
N THR A 8 6.71 2.68 -11.19
CA THR A 8 5.95 3.39 -10.15
C THR A 8 5.37 4.67 -10.77
N ALA A 9 4.05 4.76 -10.80
CA ALA A 9 3.37 6.00 -11.14
C ALA A 9 3.70 7.08 -10.08
N PRO A 10 3.59 8.38 -10.42
CA PRO A 10 3.67 9.43 -9.41
C PRO A 10 2.67 9.17 -8.27
N PRO A 11 3.02 9.50 -7.02
CA PRO A 11 2.13 9.30 -5.89
C PRO A 11 0.87 10.15 -6.05
N LEU A 12 -0.27 9.51 -5.90
CA LEU A 12 -1.62 10.07 -5.94
C LEU A 12 -2.24 9.98 -4.55
N GLU A 13 -3.24 10.80 -4.26
CA GLU A 13 -4.01 10.71 -3.02
C GLU A 13 -4.86 9.44 -3.02
N ALA A 14 -4.97 8.77 -1.87
CA ALA A 14 -5.72 7.52 -1.77
C ALA A 14 -7.24 7.79 -1.82
N ASP A 15 -7.92 7.18 -2.79
CA ASP A 15 -9.38 7.16 -2.86
C ASP A 15 -9.99 6.04 -2.00
N ASP A 16 -11.32 6.05 -1.83
CA ASP A 16 -12.09 5.00 -1.13
C ASP A 16 -11.78 3.57 -1.63
N THR A 17 -11.46 3.42 -2.91
CA THR A 17 -11.09 2.12 -3.49
C THR A 17 -9.76 1.62 -2.96
N ILE A 18 -8.79 2.53 -2.79
CA ILE A 18 -7.47 2.21 -2.24
C ILE A 18 -7.59 1.95 -0.74
N GLN A 19 -8.39 2.74 -0.02
CA GLN A 19 -8.67 2.52 1.38
C GLN A 19 -9.21 1.10 1.63
N LYS A 20 -10.24 0.66 0.89
CA LYS A 20 -10.77 -0.71 0.97
C LYS A 20 -9.72 -1.80 0.69
N LEU A 21 -8.82 -1.53 -0.24
CA LEU A 21 -7.72 -2.42 -0.61
C LEU A 21 -6.73 -2.58 0.55
N VAL A 22 -6.40 -1.47 1.19
CA VAL A 22 -5.55 -1.40 2.38
C VAL A 22 -6.21 -2.10 3.57
N ASP A 23 -7.48 -1.82 3.84
CA ASP A 23 -8.24 -2.49 4.89
C ASP A 23 -8.25 -4.01 4.72
N GLY A 24 -8.37 -4.49 3.47
CA GLY A 24 -8.32 -5.92 3.17
C GLY A 24 -6.97 -6.60 3.47
N VAL A 25 -5.87 -5.84 3.51
CA VAL A 25 -4.54 -6.35 3.89
C VAL A 25 -4.13 -5.99 5.32
N LYS A 26 -4.97 -5.26 6.07
CA LYS A 26 -4.69 -4.81 7.43
C LYS A 26 -4.27 -5.97 8.34
N ASP A 27 -5.07 -7.03 8.39
CA ASP A 27 -4.75 -8.26 9.13
C ASP A 27 -3.37 -8.83 8.78
N ASN A 28 -2.98 -8.77 7.51
CA ASN A 28 -1.70 -9.27 7.03
C ASN A 28 -0.54 -8.37 7.49
N VAL A 29 -0.75 -7.05 7.51
CA VAL A 29 0.23 -6.08 8.02
C VAL A 29 0.41 -6.24 9.52
N GLU A 30 -0.67 -6.35 10.29
CA GLU A 30 -0.63 -6.54 11.73
C GLU A 30 0.04 -7.87 12.09
N ALA A 31 -0.25 -8.95 11.35
CA ALA A 31 0.41 -10.24 11.52
C ALA A 31 1.91 -10.20 11.21
N LYS A 32 2.34 -9.47 10.17
CA LYS A 32 3.76 -9.36 9.80
C LYS A 32 4.56 -8.43 10.70
N THR A 33 3.97 -7.31 11.11
CA THR A 33 4.64 -6.32 11.98
C THR A 33 4.53 -6.67 13.46
N GLY A 34 3.57 -7.52 13.83
CA GLY A 34 3.27 -7.83 15.24
C GLY A 34 2.69 -6.63 16.00
N LYS A 35 2.29 -5.57 15.29
CA LYS A 35 1.74 -4.33 15.84
C LYS A 35 0.28 -4.21 15.43
N LYS A 36 -0.53 -3.63 16.31
CA LYS A 36 -1.90 -3.25 15.97
C LYS A 36 -1.95 -1.79 15.58
N TYR A 37 -2.59 -1.50 14.45
CA TYR A 37 -2.79 -0.14 13.98
C TYR A 37 -4.22 0.29 14.28
N ASP A 38 -4.37 1.18 15.26
CA ASP A 38 -5.67 1.75 15.65
C ASP A 38 -6.27 2.55 14.48
N VAL A 39 -5.42 3.37 13.84
CA VAL A 39 -5.76 4.14 12.63
C VAL A 39 -5.01 3.55 11.44
N PHE A 40 -5.76 2.98 10.49
CA PHE A 40 -5.22 2.38 9.28
C PHE A 40 -5.79 3.08 8.04
N SER A 41 -5.36 4.32 7.83
CA SER A 41 -5.81 5.15 6.70
C SER A 41 -4.74 5.19 5.61
N ALA A 42 -5.14 4.88 4.39
CA ALA A 42 -4.34 5.13 3.20
C ALA A 42 -4.28 6.65 2.98
N LYS A 43 -3.08 7.21 2.78
CA LYS A 43 -2.92 8.64 2.47
C LYS A 43 -2.57 8.87 1.01
N THR A 44 -1.52 8.20 0.57
CA THR A 44 -1.01 8.30 -0.79
C THR A 44 -0.74 6.91 -1.34
N TYR A 45 -0.86 6.76 -2.65
CA TYR A 45 -0.58 5.50 -3.31
C TYR A 45 0.08 5.76 -4.66
N THR A 46 0.89 4.81 -5.07
CA THR A 46 1.39 4.67 -6.44
C THR A 46 0.82 3.36 -6.99
N SER A 47 0.96 3.13 -8.29
CA SER A 47 0.50 1.89 -8.95
C SER A 47 0.98 0.59 -8.29
N GLN A 48 2.04 0.62 -7.48
CA GLN A 48 2.62 -0.55 -6.83
C GLN A 48 2.74 -0.46 -5.31
N VAL A 49 2.65 0.74 -4.72
CA VAL A 49 2.97 0.94 -3.30
C VAL A 49 1.96 1.89 -2.68
N VAL A 50 1.43 1.52 -1.52
CA VAL A 50 0.44 2.29 -0.76
C VAL A 50 1.05 2.76 0.56
N HIS A 51 0.86 4.03 0.88
CA HIS A 51 1.27 4.63 2.13
C HIS A 51 0.10 4.61 3.12
N VAL A 52 0.32 4.00 4.27
CA VAL A 52 -0.72 3.80 5.28
C VAL A 52 -0.20 4.23 6.64
N GLY A 53 -0.96 5.09 7.33
CA GLY A 53 -0.65 5.41 8.73
C GLY A 53 -1.08 6.78 9.25
N GLY A 54 -1.41 6.78 10.54
CA GLY A 54 -1.66 7.97 11.37
C GLY A 54 -0.36 8.74 11.66
N ASP A 55 0.16 8.64 12.90
CA ASP A 55 1.46 9.21 13.27
C ASP A 55 2.65 8.36 12.76
N ASP A 56 2.51 7.02 12.80
CA ASP A 56 3.48 6.08 12.22
C ASP A 56 3.15 5.82 10.75
N HIS A 57 4.13 6.04 9.87
CA HIS A 57 3.97 5.93 8.42
C HIS A 57 4.59 4.60 7.94
N VAL A 58 3.79 3.79 7.26
CA VAL A 58 4.21 2.47 6.74
C VAL A 58 4.00 2.44 5.22
N HIS A 59 5.02 2.02 4.48
CA HIS A 59 4.90 1.77 3.06
C HIS A 59 4.54 0.29 2.84
N LEU A 60 3.44 0.04 2.16
CA LEU A 60 2.96 -1.30 1.83
C LEU A 60 3.07 -1.55 0.34
N PHE A 61 3.61 -2.69 -0.05
CA PHE A 61 3.55 -3.17 -1.42
C PHE A 61 2.41 -4.18 -1.54
N ILE A 62 1.33 -3.75 -2.17
CA ILE A 62 0.13 -4.57 -2.35
C ILE A 62 0.04 -4.98 -3.81
N HIS A 63 0.11 -6.28 -4.05
CA HIS A 63 -0.09 -6.85 -5.37
C HIS A 63 -1.53 -7.35 -5.50
N LYS A 64 -2.27 -6.73 -6.40
CA LYS A 64 -3.60 -7.18 -6.81
C LYS A 64 -3.50 -8.08 -8.04
N LYS A 65 -3.89 -9.34 -7.90
CA LYS A 65 -3.98 -10.26 -9.05
C LYS A 65 -5.03 -9.75 -10.04
N LEU A 66 -4.83 -10.08 -11.31
CA LEU A 66 -5.79 -9.77 -12.36
C LEU A 66 -7.15 -10.46 -12.10
N PRO A 67 -8.27 -9.90 -12.59
CA PRO A 67 -9.60 -10.49 -12.41
C PRO A 67 -9.70 -11.93 -12.91
N CYS A 68 -9.00 -12.26 -14.00
CA CYS A 68 -8.92 -13.63 -14.54
C CYS A 68 -8.17 -14.62 -13.63
N HIS A 69 -7.40 -14.13 -12.65
CA HIS A 69 -6.69 -14.92 -11.64
C HIS A 69 -7.33 -14.80 -10.25
N GLY A 70 -8.61 -14.42 -10.19
CA GLY A 70 -9.39 -14.34 -8.94
C GLY A 70 -9.39 -12.96 -8.27
N GLY A 71 -8.65 -11.98 -8.79
CA GLY A 71 -8.70 -10.60 -8.28
C GLY A 71 -8.15 -10.41 -6.86
N GLU A 72 -7.53 -11.44 -6.30
CA GLU A 72 -7.07 -11.48 -4.91
C GLU A 72 -5.94 -10.48 -4.66
N THR A 73 -6.04 -9.77 -3.55
CA THR A 73 -5.08 -8.76 -3.11
C THR A 73 -4.19 -9.34 -2.03
N SER A 74 -2.88 -9.33 -2.25
CA SER A 74 -1.90 -9.83 -1.29
C SER A 74 -0.85 -8.78 -0.99
N LEU A 75 -0.42 -8.75 0.27
CA LEU A 75 0.69 -7.93 0.72
C LEU A 75 2.01 -8.65 0.44
N GLU A 76 2.79 -8.19 -0.53
CA GLU A 76 4.10 -8.80 -0.80
C GLU A 76 5.14 -8.31 0.19
N LYS A 77 5.25 -6.99 0.34
CA LYS A 77 6.28 -6.35 1.17
C LYS A 77 5.71 -5.21 1.99
N LEU A 78 6.38 -4.89 3.09
CA LEU A 78 6.08 -3.71 3.91
C LEU A 78 7.39 -3.10 4.41
N GLN A 79 7.36 -1.80 4.66
CA GLN A 79 8.46 -1.06 5.25
C GLN A 79 7.91 -0.15 6.33
N GLU A 80 8.33 -0.40 7.56
CA GLU A 80 7.96 0.38 8.75
C GLU A 80 8.87 1.61 8.91
N SER A 81 8.47 2.52 9.80
CA SER A 81 9.25 3.70 10.20
C SER A 81 9.61 4.63 9.04
N LYS A 82 8.69 4.79 8.10
CA LYS A 82 8.81 5.77 7.03
C LYS A 82 8.25 7.12 7.48
N SER A 83 8.31 8.12 6.62
CA SER A 83 7.77 9.47 6.88
C SER A 83 6.93 9.89 5.69
N LEU A 84 6.01 10.84 5.87
CA LEU A 84 5.16 11.34 4.77
C LEU A 84 5.96 11.84 3.56
N HIS A 85 7.13 12.42 3.83
CA HIS A 85 8.03 12.95 2.79
C HIS A 85 9.00 11.90 2.22
N ASP A 86 9.01 10.68 2.75
CA ASP A 86 9.87 9.64 2.21
C ASP A 86 9.31 9.15 0.87
N PRO A 87 10.12 9.11 -0.20
CA PRO A 87 9.63 8.75 -1.51
C PRO A 87 9.08 7.32 -1.52
N ILE A 88 7.89 7.18 -2.08
CA ILE A 88 7.26 5.89 -2.33
C ILE A 88 7.99 5.22 -3.52
N GLY A 89 9.06 4.50 -3.21
CA GLY A 89 9.89 3.76 -4.17
C GLY A 89 9.61 2.26 -4.20
N HIS A 90 10.20 1.56 -5.16
CA HIS A 90 10.21 0.10 -5.21
C HIS A 90 11.28 -0.47 -4.26
N PHE A 91 10.88 -1.41 -3.40
CA PHE A 91 11.75 -2.10 -2.43
C PHE A 91 11.44 -3.60 -2.41
#